data_AF-A0A7C5KHX1-F1
#
_entry.id   AF-A0A7C5KHX1-F1
#
_cell.length_a   1.000
_cell.length_b   1.000
_cell.length_c   1.000
_cell.angle_alpha   90.00
_cell.angle_beta   90.00
_cell.angle_gamma   90.00
#
_symmetry.space_group_name_H-M   'P 1'
#
loop_
_entity.id
_entity.type
_entity.pdbx_description
1 polymer ?
#
loop_
_entity_poly.entity_id
_entity_poly.type
_entity_poly.pdbx_seq_one_letter_code
_entity_poly.pdbx_strand_id
1 'polypeptide(L)'
;MGRVWIQKNVDQESAGDPWGGMPPNLHSRAKWREDRVGCFVQGQATFTPVPGDSSPLKSRKMFRMNPKNRRQGGFTLVEIMVVVIIIGILATLVAQNVLGQDDVARVNTVKSDIKTIDSAIEMFRLNKRRYPENLEELIEANYLKVPSVPKDPWDNEYILEEGEGRFKYIIRSAGPDGEQDTDDDITNANMRDYKLPGTEEEK
;
A
#
# COMPACT_ATOMS: atom_id res chain seq x y z
N MET A 1 63.43 26.77 -15.14
CA MET A 1 63.77 26.40 -13.74
C MET A 1 62.58 26.83 -12.90
N GLY A 2 61.88 26.01 -12.12
CA GLY A 2 62.10 24.63 -11.71
C GLY A 2 60.78 23.86 -11.59
N ARG A 3 60.93 22.53 -11.60
CA ARG A 3 59.88 21.55 -11.38
C ARG A 3 59.68 21.39 -9.87
N VAL A 4 58.43 21.39 -9.41
CA VAL A 4 58.05 20.88 -8.08
C VAL A 4 57.14 19.68 -8.29
N TRP A 5 57.49 18.62 -7.57
CA TRP A 5 56.98 17.27 -7.63
C TRP A 5 55.83 17.04 -6.62
N ILE A 6 54.92 16.11 -6.97
CA ILE A 6 54.22 15.14 -6.09
C ILE A 6 53.21 15.76 -5.10
N GLN A 7 51.95 15.33 -5.03
CA GLN A 7 51.54 14.03 -4.49
C GLN A 7 50.10 13.64 -4.89
N LYS A 8 49.90 12.35 -5.18
CA LYS A 8 48.59 11.71 -5.30
C LYS A 8 47.93 11.64 -3.91
N ASN A 9 46.66 12.00 -3.81
CA ASN A 9 45.77 11.49 -2.76
C ASN A 9 44.58 10.79 -3.43
N VAL A 10 44.61 9.46 -3.28
CA VAL A 10 43.48 8.56 -3.38
C VAL A 10 42.92 8.47 -1.97
N ASP A 11 41.71 8.95 -1.75
CA ASP A 11 40.85 8.62 -0.60
C ASP A 11 39.41 8.76 -1.12
N GLN A 12 38.82 7.65 -1.56
CA GLN A 12 37.84 6.86 -0.80
C GLN A 12 36.47 7.53 -0.64
N GLU A 13 35.50 6.88 -1.26
CA GLU A 13 34.06 7.01 -1.02
C GLU A 13 33.75 7.05 0.47
N SER A 14 33.08 8.10 0.92
CA SER A 14 32.31 8.07 2.16
C SER A 14 30.85 8.20 1.77
N ALA A 15 30.19 7.05 1.69
CA ALA A 15 28.75 6.96 1.72
C ALA A 15 28.26 7.67 2.98
N GLY A 16 27.45 8.71 2.80
CA GLY A 16 26.81 9.42 3.89
C GLY A 16 25.81 8.50 4.58
N ASP A 17 26.05 8.27 5.86
CA ASP A 17 25.15 7.56 6.77
C ASP A 17 23.78 8.27 6.86
N PRO A 18 22.64 7.58 6.64
CA PRO A 18 21.32 8.23 6.61
C PRO A 18 20.63 8.35 7.98
N TRP A 19 21.33 8.11 9.10
CA TRP A 19 20.71 8.10 10.42
C TRP A 19 21.44 9.05 11.38
N GLY A 20 20.93 10.27 11.48
CA GLY A 20 21.38 11.26 12.45
C GLY A 20 21.08 10.86 13.89
N GLY A 21 22.06 11.07 14.76
CA GLY A 21 21.88 11.32 16.19
C GLY A 21 21.60 10.09 17.07
N MET A 22 22.66 9.46 17.58
CA MET A 22 22.57 8.58 18.75
C MET A 22 23.61 8.98 19.81
N PRO A 23 23.21 9.16 21.10
CA PRO A 23 24.10 9.58 22.16
C PRO A 23 25.05 8.45 22.63
N PRO A 24 26.29 8.78 23.07
CA PRO A 24 27.31 7.78 23.36
C PRO A 24 27.30 7.41 24.85
N ASN A 25 26.42 6.50 25.29
CA ASN A 25 26.68 5.61 26.43
C ASN A 25 25.53 4.62 26.71
N LEU A 26 25.56 3.43 26.12
CA LEU A 26 25.01 2.26 26.81
C LEU A 26 25.66 0.98 26.27
N HIS A 27 26.76 0.60 26.89
CA HIS A 27 27.34 -0.73 26.75
C HIS A 27 26.49 -1.67 27.60
N SER A 28 25.53 -2.39 27.00
CA SER A 28 24.98 -3.65 27.53
C SER A 28 23.99 -4.30 26.55
N ARG A 29 24.55 -5.19 25.73
CA ARG A 29 24.11 -6.59 25.66
C ARG A 29 22.63 -6.85 25.33
N ALA A 30 22.32 -6.91 24.03
CA ALA A 30 21.35 -7.85 23.45
C ALA A 30 21.55 -7.94 21.93
N LYS A 31 22.48 -8.80 21.52
CA LYS A 31 22.75 -9.12 20.11
C LYS A 31 21.76 -10.22 19.69
N TRP A 32 20.63 -9.85 19.11
CA TRP A 32 19.76 -10.80 18.41
C TRP A 32 20.38 -11.08 17.04
N ARG A 33 20.91 -12.31 16.87
CA ARG A 33 21.36 -12.83 15.58
C ARG A 33 20.20 -13.61 14.95
N GLU A 34 19.74 -13.13 13.79
CA GLU A 34 19.22 -14.01 12.73
C GLU A 34 20.36 -14.91 12.26
N ASP A 35 20.17 -16.22 12.39
CA ASP A 35 20.92 -17.28 11.68
C ASP A 35 20.35 -18.64 12.15
N ARG A 36 19.22 -19.09 11.58
CA ARG A 36 18.80 -20.51 11.67
C ARG A 36 18.27 -21.00 10.33
N VAL A 37 19.20 -21.21 9.39
CA VAL A 37 19.12 -22.28 8.41
C VAL A 37 20.12 -23.35 8.85
N GLY A 38 19.61 -24.47 9.36
CA GLY A 38 20.47 -25.54 9.89
C GLY A 38 19.72 -26.84 10.10
N CYS A 39 20.04 -27.81 9.23
CA CYS A 39 20.00 -29.27 9.44
C CYS A 39 18.68 -29.92 9.88
N PHE A 40 17.87 -30.33 8.90
CA PHE A 40 16.94 -31.46 9.06
C PHE A 40 17.71 -32.76 8.82
N VAL A 41 18.27 -33.34 9.89
CA VAL A 41 18.92 -34.64 9.87
C VAL A 41 17.87 -35.73 10.06
N GLN A 42 17.85 -36.67 9.11
CA GLN A 42 17.12 -37.92 9.16
C GLN A 42 17.51 -38.73 10.41
N GLY A 43 16.60 -38.83 11.37
CA GLY A 43 16.69 -39.74 12.51
C GLY A 43 15.65 -40.85 12.38
N GLN A 44 16.11 -42.05 12.04
CA GLN A 44 15.28 -43.26 12.02
C GLN A 44 14.87 -43.61 13.46
N ALA A 45 13.57 -43.64 13.74
CA ALA A 45 13.04 -44.15 15.00
C ALA A 45 13.01 -45.68 14.93
N THR A 46 13.97 -46.35 15.58
CA THR A 46 13.92 -47.79 15.78
C THR A 46 12.92 -48.13 16.89
N PHE A 47 11.83 -48.79 16.51
CA PHE A 47 10.81 -49.36 17.37
C PHE A 47 11.42 -50.52 18.18
N THR A 48 11.44 -50.42 19.52
CA THR A 48 11.73 -51.58 20.38
C THR A 48 10.41 -52.18 20.89
N PRO A 49 10.20 -53.50 20.78
CA PRO A 49 9.03 -54.15 21.35
C PRO A 49 9.19 -54.25 22.87
N VAL A 50 8.23 -53.70 23.61
CA VAL A 50 8.16 -53.84 25.08
C VAL A 50 7.58 -55.23 25.40
N PRO A 51 8.24 -56.05 26.25
CA PRO A 51 7.71 -57.35 26.63
C PRO A 51 6.50 -57.20 27.57
N GLY A 52 5.55 -58.12 27.42
CA GLY A 52 4.29 -58.16 28.13
C GLY A 52 4.45 -58.18 29.66
N ASP A 53 3.83 -57.20 30.30
CA ASP A 53 3.57 -57.20 31.73
C ASP A 53 2.17 -57.80 31.98
N SER A 54 2.15 -58.96 32.64
CA SER A 54 0.93 -59.64 33.10
C SER A 54 0.71 -59.35 34.58
N SER A 55 0.39 -58.10 34.90
CA SER A 55 0.01 -57.69 36.24
C SER A 55 -1.50 -57.89 36.49
N PRO A 56 -1.92 -58.48 37.62
CA PRO A 56 -3.33 -58.72 37.91
C PRO A 56 -4.07 -57.41 38.17
N LEU A 57 -5.24 -57.25 37.55
CA LEU A 57 -6.13 -56.10 37.69
C LEU A 57 -6.54 -55.92 39.15
N LYS A 58 -5.79 -55.06 39.86
CA LYS A 58 -6.13 -54.60 41.20
C LYS A 58 -7.37 -53.73 41.08
N SER A 59 -8.49 -54.27 41.54
CA SER A 59 -9.81 -53.63 41.63
C SER A 59 -9.68 -52.19 42.16
N ARG A 60 -9.62 -51.23 41.23
CA ARG A 60 -9.73 -49.81 41.54
C ARG A 60 -11.19 -49.59 41.87
N LYS A 61 -11.49 -49.44 43.16
CA LYS A 61 -12.74 -48.86 43.63
C LYS A 61 -12.99 -47.61 42.79
N MET A 62 -13.94 -47.69 41.88
CA MET A 62 -14.44 -46.51 41.17
C MET A 62 -15.04 -45.60 42.22
N PHE A 63 -14.30 -44.55 42.57
CA PHE A 63 -14.91 -43.36 43.14
C PHE A 63 -15.90 -42.86 42.09
N ARG A 64 -17.19 -43.18 42.29
CA ARG A 64 -18.30 -42.51 41.61
C ARG A 64 -18.17 -41.04 41.94
N MET A 65 -17.56 -40.27 41.05
CA MET A 65 -17.65 -38.82 41.09
C MET A 65 -19.12 -38.46 40.92
N ASN A 66 -19.73 -37.97 41.99
CA ASN A 66 -21.05 -37.37 41.94
C ASN A 66 -20.95 -36.16 40.99
N PRO A 67 -21.58 -36.16 39.80
CA PRO A 67 -21.56 -34.98 38.95
C PRO A 67 -22.30 -33.88 39.71
N LYS A 68 -21.55 -32.91 40.24
CA LYS A 68 -22.14 -31.66 40.71
C LYS A 68 -22.90 -31.09 39.52
N ASN A 69 -24.23 -31.14 39.61
CA ASN A 69 -25.15 -30.64 38.60
C ASN A 69 -24.71 -29.22 38.25
N ARG A 70 -23.99 -29.06 37.13
CA ARG A 70 -23.61 -27.75 36.62
C ARG A 70 -24.95 -27.14 36.21
N ARG A 71 -25.46 -26.23 37.03
CA ARG A 71 -26.66 -25.47 36.71
C ARG A 71 -26.39 -24.82 35.35
N GLN A 72 -26.91 -25.42 34.30
CA GLN A 72 -26.95 -24.82 32.98
C GLN A 72 -27.92 -23.65 33.13
N GLY A 73 -27.37 -22.45 33.35
CA GLY A 73 -28.16 -21.24 33.30
C GLY A 73 -28.72 -21.13 31.88
N GLY A 74 -30.03 -21.21 31.74
CA GLY A 74 -30.69 -20.92 30.47
C GLY A 74 -30.55 -19.43 30.16
N PHE A 75 -30.37 -19.09 28.88
CA PHE A 75 -30.44 -17.72 28.41
C PHE A 75 -31.80 -17.12 28.76
N THR A 76 -31.80 -15.89 29.26
CA THR A 76 -33.06 -15.19 29.52
C THR A 76 -33.56 -14.54 28.23
N LEU A 77 -34.88 -14.42 28.05
CA LEU A 77 -35.46 -13.72 26.89
C LEU A 77 -35.01 -12.26 26.84
N VAL A 78 -34.86 -11.63 28.01
CA VAL A 78 -34.42 -10.24 28.14
C VAL A 78 -33.00 -10.03 27.61
N GLU A 79 -32.12 -11.01 27.82
CA GLU A 79 -30.74 -10.97 27.34
C GLU A 79 -30.66 -10.94 25.81
N ILE A 80 -31.53 -11.69 25.13
CA ILE A 80 -31.61 -11.66 23.66
C ILE A 80 -32.33 -10.40 23.16
N MET A 81 -33.36 -9.90 23.88
CA MET A 81 -34.06 -8.67 23.51
C MET A 81 -33.13 -7.45 23.47
N VAL A 82 -32.31 -7.26 24.50
CA VAL A 82 -31.38 -6.12 24.55
C VAL A 82 -30.35 -6.20 23.42
N VAL A 83 -29.85 -7.40 23.10
CA VAL A 83 -28.88 -7.61 22.02
C VAL A 83 -29.47 -7.24 20.66
N VAL A 84 -30.67 -7.70 20.32
CA VAL A 84 -31.28 -7.38 19.02
C VAL A 84 -31.67 -5.90 18.91
N ILE A 85 -32.00 -5.23 20.02
CA ILE A 85 -32.25 -3.78 20.05
C ILE A 85 -30.97 -3.02 19.73
N ILE A 86 -29.84 -3.34 20.37
CA ILE A 86 -28.56 -2.66 20.13
C ILE A 86 -28.09 -2.93 18.69
N ILE A 87 -28.20 -4.18 18.20
CA ILE A 87 -27.88 -4.50 16.80
C ILE A 87 -28.79 -3.72 15.84
N GLY A 88 -30.07 -3.57 16.13
CA GLY A 88 -31.00 -2.76 15.33
C GLY A 88 -30.60 -1.29 15.24
N ILE A 89 -30.19 -0.68 16.36
CA ILE A 89 -29.72 0.72 16.40
C ILE A 89 -28.38 0.89 15.66
N LEU A 90 -27.46 -0.06 15.81
CA LEU A 90 -26.17 0.02 15.12
C LEU A 90 -26.32 -0.21 13.61
N ALA A 91 -27.20 -1.12 13.20
CA ALA A 91 -27.44 -1.44 11.79
C ALA A 91 -27.92 -0.23 10.98
N THR A 92 -28.69 0.69 11.59
CA THR A 92 -29.15 1.91 10.89
C THR A 92 -28.04 2.92 10.64
N LEU A 93 -27.04 3.00 11.54
CA LEU A 93 -25.94 3.95 11.42
C LEU A 93 -24.83 3.48 10.47
N VAL A 94 -24.59 2.17 10.41
CA VAL A 94 -23.49 1.59 9.63
C VAL A 94 -23.76 1.64 8.11
N ALA A 95 -25.02 1.70 7.68
CA ALA A 95 -25.38 1.55 6.27
C ALA A 95 -24.96 2.71 5.35
N GLN A 96 -24.58 3.88 5.88
CA GLN A 96 -24.60 5.12 5.08
C GLN A 96 -23.26 5.65 4.57
N ASN A 97 -22.10 5.05 4.85
CA ASN A 97 -20.83 5.80 4.74
C ASN A 97 -19.72 5.20 3.86
N VAL A 98 -20.00 4.81 2.61
CA VAL A 98 -18.92 4.50 1.63
C VAL A 98 -19.26 4.85 0.16
N LEU A 99 -20.54 5.01 -0.20
CA LEU A 99 -20.93 5.14 -1.61
C LEU A 99 -20.75 6.60 -2.10
N GLY A 100 -19.60 6.92 -2.70
CA GLY A 100 -19.43 8.15 -3.51
C GLY A 100 -18.25 9.06 -3.18
N GLN A 101 -17.47 8.80 -2.12
CA GLN A 101 -16.24 9.58 -1.86
C GLN A 101 -15.05 9.08 -2.67
N ASP A 102 -15.07 7.82 -3.09
CA ASP A 102 -13.96 7.21 -3.82
C ASP A 102 -13.75 7.87 -5.18
N ASP A 103 -14.81 8.19 -5.92
CA ASP A 103 -14.70 8.77 -7.26
C ASP A 103 -14.17 10.20 -7.23
N VAL A 104 -14.60 11.00 -6.25
CA VAL A 104 -14.08 12.36 -6.03
C VAL A 104 -12.59 12.29 -5.66
N ALA A 105 -12.19 11.32 -4.84
CA ALA A 105 -10.78 11.12 -4.50
C ALA A 105 -9.95 10.73 -5.73
N ARG A 106 -10.46 9.82 -6.58
CA ARG A 106 -9.81 9.43 -7.86
C ARG A 106 -9.61 10.64 -8.77
N VAL A 107 -10.66 11.44 -8.99
CA VAL A 107 -10.55 12.66 -9.80
C VAL A 107 -9.52 13.63 -9.24
N ASN A 108 -9.46 13.81 -7.91
CA ASN A 108 -8.47 14.67 -7.27
C ASN A 108 -7.03 14.16 -7.44
N THR A 109 -6.84 12.84 -7.45
CA THR A 109 -5.57 12.21 -7.79
C THR A 109 -5.17 12.57 -9.22
N VAL A 110 -6.06 12.36 -10.21
CA VAL A 110 -5.80 12.73 -11.60
C VAL A 110 -5.44 14.20 -11.75
N LYS A 111 -6.18 15.10 -11.08
CA LYS A 111 -5.89 16.54 -11.10
C LYS A 111 -4.51 16.86 -10.52
N SER A 112 -4.03 16.10 -9.55
CA SER A 112 -2.69 16.25 -8.98
C SER A 112 -1.60 15.70 -9.91
N ASP A 113 -1.86 14.57 -10.55
CA ASP A 113 -0.95 13.93 -11.50
C ASP A 113 -0.76 14.81 -12.74
N ILE A 114 -1.85 15.30 -13.33
CA ILE A 114 -1.80 16.24 -14.46
C ILE A 114 -0.97 17.47 -14.10
N LYS A 115 -1.13 18.07 -12.91
CA LYS A 115 -0.31 19.23 -12.49
C LYS A 115 1.18 18.90 -12.35
N THR A 116 1.49 17.69 -11.90
CA THR A 116 2.88 17.23 -11.74
C THR A 116 3.53 17.03 -13.11
N ILE A 117 2.81 16.41 -14.04
CA ILE A 117 3.24 16.23 -15.43
C ILE A 117 3.37 17.59 -16.13
N ASP A 118 2.39 18.47 -15.96
CA ASP A 118 2.36 19.84 -16.51
C ASP A 118 3.63 20.62 -16.11
N SER A 119 3.97 20.58 -14.82
CA SER A 119 5.20 21.21 -14.31
C SER A 119 6.47 20.59 -14.90
N ALA A 120 6.50 19.26 -15.12
CA ALA A 120 7.62 18.59 -15.75
C ALA A 120 7.78 18.96 -17.24
N ILE A 121 6.67 19.08 -17.97
CA ILE A 121 6.63 19.54 -19.36
C ILE A 121 7.14 20.98 -19.48
N GLU A 122 6.71 21.87 -18.57
CA GLU A 122 7.21 23.25 -18.55
C GLU A 122 8.72 23.31 -18.34
N MET A 123 9.26 22.54 -17.39
CA MET A 123 10.71 22.46 -17.16
C MET A 123 11.47 21.88 -18.35
N PHE A 124 10.92 20.83 -18.98
CA PHE A 124 11.47 20.25 -20.20
C PHE A 124 11.55 21.30 -21.31
N ARG A 125 10.46 22.05 -21.52
CA ARG A 125 10.40 23.12 -22.52
C ARG A 125 11.41 24.23 -22.27
N LEU A 126 11.63 24.64 -21.02
CA LEU A 126 12.61 25.67 -20.70
C LEU A 126 14.03 25.27 -21.13
N ASN A 127 14.38 23.99 -21.00
CA ASN A 127 15.71 23.49 -21.30
C ASN A 127 15.90 23.06 -22.76
N LYS A 128 14.90 22.39 -23.35
CA LYS A 128 14.96 21.83 -24.71
C LYS A 128 14.35 22.74 -25.78
N ARG A 129 13.69 23.84 -25.37
CA ARG A 129 12.98 24.80 -26.23
C ARG A 129 11.87 24.21 -27.10
N ARG A 130 11.45 22.99 -26.81
CA ARG A 130 10.32 22.30 -27.45
C ARG A 130 9.51 21.54 -26.40
N TYR A 131 8.28 21.19 -26.74
CA TYR A 131 7.50 20.24 -25.95
C TYR A 131 8.00 18.82 -26.18
N PRO A 132 7.81 17.91 -25.21
CA PRO A 132 8.08 16.50 -25.43
C PRO A 132 7.06 15.90 -26.41
N GLU A 133 7.46 14.89 -27.17
CA GLU A 133 6.55 14.18 -28.09
C GLU A 133 5.70 13.14 -27.35
N ASN A 134 6.22 12.60 -26.25
CA ASN A 134 5.57 11.60 -25.42
C ASN A 134 5.95 11.79 -23.94
N LEU A 135 5.24 11.12 -23.03
CA LEU A 135 5.50 11.25 -21.59
C LEU A 135 6.76 10.50 -21.15
N GLU A 136 7.18 9.48 -21.89
CA GLU A 136 8.40 8.71 -21.63
C GLU A 136 9.65 9.60 -21.74
N GLU A 137 9.67 10.55 -22.67
CA GLU A 137 10.77 11.50 -22.81
C GLU A 137 11.01 12.33 -21.54
N LEU A 138 9.96 12.61 -20.76
CA LEU A 138 10.09 13.31 -19.48
C LEU A 138 10.81 12.47 -18.42
N ILE A 139 10.67 11.14 -18.50
CA ILE A 139 11.32 10.18 -17.60
C ILE A 139 12.78 10.00 -18.01
N GLU A 140 13.02 9.78 -19.30
CA GLU A 140 14.38 9.64 -19.85
C GLU A 140 15.24 10.87 -19.59
N ALA A 141 14.65 12.06 -19.72
CA ALA A 141 15.33 13.31 -19.44
C ALA A 141 15.31 13.71 -17.94
N ASN A 142 14.79 12.84 -17.07
CA ASN A 142 14.78 12.95 -15.61
C ASN A 142 14.06 14.21 -15.07
N TYR A 143 13.01 14.66 -15.77
CA TYR A 143 12.09 15.70 -15.28
C TYR A 143 10.98 15.12 -14.41
N LEU A 144 10.52 13.92 -14.73
CA LEU A 144 9.56 13.16 -13.92
C LEU A 144 10.34 12.14 -13.08
N LYS A 145 10.36 12.33 -11.75
CA LYS A 145 11.12 11.47 -10.82
C LYS A 145 10.36 10.18 -10.46
N VAL A 146 9.95 9.44 -11.48
CA VAL A 146 9.20 8.19 -11.37
C VAL A 146 9.81 7.15 -12.30
N PRO A 147 9.75 5.85 -11.95
CA PRO A 147 10.37 4.80 -12.74
C PRO A 147 9.65 4.52 -14.07
N SER A 148 8.37 4.85 -14.15
CA SER A 148 7.51 4.70 -15.34
C SER A 148 6.43 5.79 -15.32
N VAL A 149 5.78 6.02 -16.45
CA VAL A 149 4.67 6.97 -16.53
C VAL A 149 3.60 6.51 -15.53
N PRO A 150 3.11 7.39 -14.63
CA PRO A 150 2.06 7.01 -13.70
C PRO A 150 0.81 6.67 -14.50
N LYS A 151 0.04 5.71 -14.00
CA LYS A 151 -1.29 5.42 -14.53
C LYS A 151 -2.33 6.20 -13.76
N ASP A 152 -3.47 6.45 -14.39
CA ASP A 152 -4.60 7.04 -13.70
C ASP A 152 -5.26 6.05 -12.71
N PRO A 153 -6.19 6.50 -11.84
CA PRO A 153 -6.86 5.65 -10.86
C PRO A 153 -7.77 4.55 -11.45
N TRP A 154 -7.99 4.57 -12.77
CA TRP A 154 -8.74 3.57 -13.52
C TRP A 154 -7.81 2.64 -14.33
N ASP A 155 -6.49 2.70 -14.07
CA ASP A 155 -5.43 1.90 -14.69
C ASP A 155 -5.17 2.22 -16.18
N ASN A 156 -5.65 3.37 -16.66
CA ASN A 156 -5.39 3.86 -18.01
C ASN A 156 -4.11 4.73 -18.04
N GLU A 157 -3.51 4.80 -19.23
CA GLU A 157 -2.31 5.63 -19.46
C GLU A 157 -2.71 7.07 -19.78
N TYR A 158 -1.87 8.02 -19.34
CA TYR A 158 -2.01 9.41 -19.76
C TYR A 158 -1.54 9.59 -21.20
N ILE A 159 -2.33 10.28 -22.01
CA ILE A 159 -1.96 10.61 -23.39
C ILE A 159 -1.55 12.07 -23.44
N LEU A 160 -0.43 12.34 -24.12
CA LEU A 160 0.00 13.69 -24.47
C LEU A 160 -0.35 13.96 -25.93
N GLU A 161 -1.17 14.98 -26.15
CA GLU A 161 -1.57 15.41 -27.49
C GLU A 161 -1.20 16.87 -27.75
N GLU A 162 -1.11 17.22 -29.03
CA GLU A 162 -0.94 18.61 -29.42
C GLU A 162 -2.22 19.39 -29.10
N GLY A 163 -2.05 20.48 -28.37
CA GLY A 163 -3.17 21.31 -27.94
C GLY A 163 -3.46 22.45 -28.90
N GLU A 164 -4.70 22.92 -28.88
CA GLU A 164 -5.14 24.05 -29.67
C GLU A 164 -5.36 25.33 -28.84
N GLY A 165 -5.11 26.49 -29.46
CA GLY A 165 -5.41 27.79 -28.88
C GLY A 165 -4.56 28.14 -27.65
N ARG A 166 -5.21 28.21 -26.47
CA ARG A 166 -4.58 28.62 -25.20
C ARG A 166 -3.65 27.56 -24.64
N PHE A 167 -3.98 26.29 -24.84
CA PHE A 167 -3.17 25.16 -24.39
C PHE A 167 -2.38 24.65 -25.60
N LYS A 168 -1.05 24.60 -25.50
CA LYS A 168 -0.18 24.11 -26.59
C LYS A 168 -0.04 22.59 -26.59
N TYR A 169 -0.40 21.96 -25.49
CA TYR A 169 -0.46 20.52 -25.31
C TYR A 169 -1.65 20.21 -24.42
N ILE A 170 -2.20 19.02 -24.60
CA ILE A 170 -3.25 18.46 -23.76
C ILE A 170 -2.71 17.19 -23.12
N ILE A 171 -2.81 17.10 -21.80
CA ILE A 171 -2.60 15.86 -21.06
C ILE A 171 -3.99 15.30 -20.79
N ARG A 172 -4.32 14.12 -21.33
CA ARG A 172 -5.64 13.47 -21.21
C ARG A 172 -5.54 12.20 -20.37
N SER A 173 -6.54 12.00 -19.51
CA SER A 173 -6.88 10.72 -18.86
C SER A 173 -8.25 10.31 -19.34
N ALA A 174 -8.40 9.03 -19.71
CA ALA A 174 -9.65 8.42 -20.16
C ALA A 174 -10.76 8.44 -19.10
N GLY A 175 -10.42 8.73 -17.84
CA GLY A 175 -11.41 8.84 -16.79
C GLY A 175 -12.09 7.50 -16.44
N PRO A 176 -13.30 7.55 -15.86
CA PRO A 176 -14.03 6.38 -15.39
C PRO A 176 -14.41 5.34 -16.46
N ASP A 177 -14.73 5.76 -17.69
CA ASP A 177 -15.16 4.84 -18.74
C ASP A 177 -13.99 4.10 -19.42
N GLY A 178 -12.79 4.68 -19.36
CA GLY A 178 -11.58 4.11 -19.96
C GLY A 178 -11.53 4.23 -21.48
N GLU A 179 -12.46 4.96 -22.09
CA GLU A 179 -12.45 5.32 -23.50
C GLU A 179 -11.83 6.71 -23.65
N GLN A 180 -11.13 6.95 -24.77
CA GLN A 180 -10.51 8.24 -25.03
C GLN A 180 -11.46 9.06 -25.91
N ASP A 181 -11.36 10.39 -25.80
CA ASP A 181 -12.19 11.35 -26.55
C ASP A 181 -13.69 11.29 -26.20
N THR A 182 -13.97 10.95 -24.94
CA THR A 182 -15.32 10.91 -24.34
C THR A 182 -15.55 12.10 -23.41
N ASP A 183 -16.81 12.29 -22.98
CA ASP A 183 -17.22 13.46 -22.17
C ASP A 183 -16.64 13.44 -20.74
N ASP A 184 -16.21 12.28 -20.25
CA ASP A 184 -15.64 12.06 -18.91
C ASP A 184 -14.11 12.13 -18.86
N ASP A 185 -13.47 12.40 -20.00
CA ASP A 185 -12.04 12.69 -20.10
C ASP A 185 -11.62 13.84 -19.19
N ILE A 186 -10.54 13.65 -18.44
CA ILE A 186 -9.95 14.69 -17.60
C ILE A 186 -8.69 15.22 -18.27
N THR A 187 -8.68 16.52 -18.57
CA THR A 187 -7.58 17.20 -19.24
C THR A 187 -7.07 18.41 -18.46
N ASN A 188 -5.84 18.85 -18.74
CA ASN A 188 -5.31 20.12 -18.21
C ASN A 188 -6.18 21.35 -18.53
N ALA A 189 -6.95 21.30 -19.62
CA ALA A 189 -7.86 22.36 -20.03
C ALA A 189 -9.19 22.34 -19.26
N ASN A 190 -9.78 21.17 -19.04
CA ASN A 190 -11.10 21.03 -18.41
C ASN A 190 -11.05 20.76 -16.90
N MET A 191 -9.90 20.40 -16.32
CA MET A 191 -9.81 19.92 -14.93
C MET A 191 -10.34 20.90 -13.86
N ARG A 192 -10.41 22.20 -14.16
CA ARG A 192 -10.98 23.21 -13.26
C ARG A 192 -12.51 23.11 -13.16
N ASP A 193 -13.16 22.84 -14.28
CA ASP A 193 -14.61 22.82 -14.42
C ASP A 193 -15.17 21.38 -14.54
N TYR A 194 -14.28 20.38 -14.49
CA TYR A 194 -14.64 18.96 -14.57
C TYR A 194 -15.64 18.55 -13.48
N LYS A 195 -16.74 17.94 -13.92
CA LYS A 195 -17.84 17.46 -13.08
C LYS A 195 -18.00 15.95 -13.30
N LEU A 196 -18.03 15.19 -12.20
CA LEU A 196 -18.14 13.73 -12.25
C LEU A 196 -19.49 13.32 -12.88
N PRO A 197 -19.50 12.39 -13.85
CA PRO A 197 -20.74 11.87 -14.42
C PRO A 197 -21.60 11.24 -13.31
N GLY A 198 -22.90 11.58 -13.28
CA GLY A 198 -23.83 11.11 -12.23
C GLY A 198 -23.93 12.02 -11.00
N THR A 199 -23.20 13.15 -10.94
CA THR A 199 -23.38 14.19 -9.90
C THR A 199 -24.38 15.28 -10.28
N GLU A 200 -25.11 15.10 -11.39
CA GLU A 200 -26.26 15.94 -11.73
C GLU A 200 -27.41 15.60 -10.76
N GLU A 201 -27.56 16.41 -9.71
CA GLU A 201 -28.86 16.57 -9.07
C GLU A 201 -29.85 17.00 -10.16
N GLU A 202 -30.77 16.11 -10.53
CA GLU A 202 -32.01 16.48 -11.24
C GLU A 202 -32.66 17.62 -10.44
N LYS A 203 -32.67 18.81 -11.01
CA LYS A 203 -33.15 20.03 -10.35
C LYS A 203 -34.46 20.50 -10.97
#